data_AF-A0A6P9B497-F1
#
_entry.id   AF-A0A6P9B497-F1
#
_cell.length_a   1.000
_cell.length_b   1.000
_cell.length_c   1.000
_cell.angle_alpha   90.00
_cell.angle_beta   90.00
_cell.angle_gamma   90.00
#
_symmetry.space_group_name_H-M   'P 1'
#
loop_
_entity.id
_entity.type
_entity.pdbx_description
1 polymer ?
#
loop_
_entity_poly.entity_id
_entity_poly.type
_entity_poly.pdbx_seq_one_letter_code
_entity_poly.pdbx_strand_id
1 'polypeptide(L)'
;CSGPLRPPSLPPPPSGCPYDFVSLEWLQQWLDESTPPKAIDNTACLCSHGKLHPDKISTVKRVSEDVAEYFYTRYGGGPRLTVKALCKDCVVERCRVLRLKSRLSEDYKTVCNLLKAAVKGTDGFWVGKSSLRSWRQLALEQLDDSDEDTEQSNGKMNGDAKEREEEREQGRKGE
;
A
#
# COMPACT_ATOMS: atom_id res chain seq x y z
N CYS A 1 -35.86 25.49 20.60
CA CYS A 1 -34.47 25.75 20.20
C CYS A 1 -34.19 25.00 18.91
N SER A 2 -34.44 25.63 17.76
CA SER A 2 -34.18 25.02 16.47
C SER A 2 -32.67 25.03 16.23
N GLY A 3 -32.05 23.85 16.27
CA GLY A 3 -30.66 23.69 15.89
C GLY A 3 -30.46 24.08 14.42
N PRO A 4 -29.29 24.60 14.03
CA PRO A 4 -29.06 24.98 12.65
C PRO A 4 -29.03 23.73 11.76
N LEU A 5 -29.78 23.83 10.67
CA LEU A 5 -29.91 22.81 9.62
C LEU A 5 -28.53 22.46 9.05
N ARG A 6 -28.18 21.17 9.01
CA ARG A 6 -26.97 20.69 8.30
C ARG A 6 -27.08 21.07 6.82
N PRO A 7 -26.00 21.55 6.18
CA PRO A 7 -26.04 21.88 4.76
C PRO A 7 -26.34 20.62 3.93
N PRO A 8 -27.23 20.71 2.92
CA PRO A 8 -27.54 19.59 2.04
C PRO A 8 -26.30 19.28 1.20
N SER A 9 -25.83 18.03 1.28
CA SER A 9 -24.82 17.39 0.41
C SER A 9 -23.64 18.27 -0.04
N LEU A 10 -22.45 18.06 0.54
CA LEU A 10 -21.23 18.77 0.15
C LEU A 10 -20.92 18.58 -1.35
N PRO A 11 -21.05 19.63 -2.19
CA PRO A 11 -20.64 19.53 -3.58
C PRO A 11 -19.11 19.41 -3.66
N PRO A 12 -18.56 18.69 -4.66
CA PRO A 12 -17.12 18.73 -4.90
C PRO A 12 -16.68 20.16 -5.24
N PRO A 13 -15.51 20.62 -4.77
CA PRO A 13 -15.01 21.95 -5.11
C PRO A 13 -14.83 22.10 -6.64
N PRO A 14 -15.10 23.29 -7.22
CA PRO A 14 -14.81 23.56 -8.62
C PRO A 14 -13.32 23.38 -8.94
N SER A 15 -12.99 22.99 -10.16
CA SER A 15 -11.60 22.81 -10.61
C SER A 15 -10.81 24.12 -10.49
N GLY A 16 -9.75 24.10 -9.67
CA GLY A 16 -8.86 25.25 -9.43
C GLY A 16 -9.13 26.00 -8.12
N CYS A 17 -10.20 25.67 -7.40
CA CYS A 17 -10.47 26.25 -6.09
C CYS A 17 -9.62 25.60 -4.98
N PRO A 18 -9.21 26.35 -3.95
CA PRO A 18 -8.54 25.80 -2.78
C PRO A 18 -9.44 24.77 -2.07
N TYR A 19 -8.81 23.74 -1.54
CA TYR A 19 -9.50 22.62 -0.89
C TYR A 19 -8.67 22.09 0.27
N ASP A 20 -9.36 21.52 1.24
CA ASP A 20 -8.77 20.81 2.37
C ASP A 20 -9.21 19.35 2.35
N PHE A 21 -8.48 18.52 3.09
CA PHE A 21 -8.84 17.14 3.37
C PHE A 21 -9.46 17.02 4.76
N VAL A 22 -10.48 16.18 4.88
CA VAL A 22 -11.11 15.81 6.15
C VAL A 22 -11.27 14.29 6.20
N SER A 23 -11.00 13.66 7.34
CA SER A 23 -11.14 12.21 7.50
C SER A 23 -12.56 11.74 7.20
N LEU A 24 -12.68 10.61 6.49
CA LEU A 24 -13.96 10.00 6.19
C LEU A 24 -14.65 9.49 7.45
N GLU A 25 -13.88 9.01 8.43
CA GLU A 25 -14.38 8.59 9.73
C GLU A 25 -15.13 9.73 10.43
N TRP A 26 -14.52 10.92 10.50
CA TRP A 26 -15.17 12.07 11.11
C TRP A 26 -16.39 12.50 10.30
N LEU A 27 -16.32 12.51 8.98
CA LEU A 27 -17.47 12.85 8.12
C LEU A 27 -18.63 11.86 8.28
N GLN A 28 -18.36 10.57 8.47
CA GLN A 28 -19.38 9.56 8.71
C GLN A 28 -20.07 9.78 10.04
N GLN A 29 -19.31 10.02 11.12
CA GLN A 29 -19.87 10.38 12.43
C GLN A 29 -20.63 11.70 12.36
N TRP A 30 -20.14 12.67 11.59
CA TRP A 30 -20.81 13.93 11.36
C TRP A 30 -22.08 13.80 10.52
N LEU A 31 -22.26 12.76 9.72
CA LEU A 31 -23.51 12.52 8.98
C LEU A 31 -24.52 11.72 9.80
N ASP A 32 -24.05 10.94 10.77
CA ASP A 32 -24.89 10.25 11.72
C ASP A 32 -25.65 11.25 12.61
N GLU A 33 -26.96 11.06 12.76
CA GLU A 33 -27.83 11.90 13.58
C GLU A 33 -27.88 11.42 15.04
N SER A 34 -27.43 10.19 15.30
CA SER A 34 -27.47 9.56 16.61
C SER A 34 -26.31 9.97 17.53
N THR A 35 -25.26 10.61 17.00
CA THR A 35 -24.07 11.00 17.75
C THR A 35 -23.88 12.51 17.80
N PRO A 36 -23.54 13.09 18.98
CA PRO A 36 -23.13 14.48 19.06
C PRO A 36 -21.89 14.71 18.19
N PRO A 37 -21.85 15.76 17.36
CA PRO A 37 -20.71 15.99 16.50
C PRO A 37 -19.45 16.29 17.34
N LYS A 38 -18.42 15.47 17.15
CA LYS A 38 -17.12 15.59 17.83
C LYS A 38 -16.23 16.63 17.13
N ALA A 39 -15.18 17.06 17.83
CA ALA A 39 -14.11 17.83 17.19
C ALA A 39 -13.49 17.03 16.03
N ILE A 40 -13.03 17.74 15.00
CA ILE A 40 -12.42 17.10 13.83
C ILE A 40 -11.11 16.43 14.25
N ASP A 41 -10.96 15.16 13.91
CA ASP A 41 -9.74 14.40 14.13
C ASP A 41 -9.24 13.80 12.82
N ASN A 42 -8.03 14.20 12.43
CA ASN A 42 -7.34 13.71 11.25
C ASN A 42 -6.07 12.91 11.61
N THR A 43 -5.82 12.65 12.90
CA THR A 43 -4.59 11.99 13.38
C THR A 43 -4.43 10.59 12.79
N ALA A 44 -5.53 9.84 12.64
CA ALA A 44 -5.54 8.53 12.01
C ALA A 44 -5.02 8.54 10.56
N CYS A 45 -5.08 9.67 9.86
CA CYS A 45 -4.62 9.82 8.47
C CYS A 45 -3.13 10.19 8.36
N LEU A 46 -2.48 10.51 9.49
CA LEU A 46 -1.10 10.95 9.49
C LEU A 46 -0.13 9.77 9.45
N CYS A 47 1.07 10.06 8.98
CA CYS A 47 2.26 9.24 9.17
C CYS A 47 3.07 9.71 10.39
N SER A 48 4.14 9.00 10.71
CA SER A 48 5.10 9.37 11.77
C SER A 48 5.71 10.77 11.61
N HIS A 49 5.72 11.33 10.39
CA HIS A 49 6.16 12.71 10.11
C HIS A 49 5.10 13.77 10.45
N GLY A 50 3.91 13.38 10.94
CA GLY A 50 2.81 14.29 11.25
C GLY A 50 2.11 14.88 10.01
N LYS A 51 2.26 14.25 8.85
CA LYS A 51 1.66 14.65 7.56
C LYS A 51 0.76 13.56 7.00
N LEU A 52 -0.15 13.90 6.09
CA LEU A 52 -1.04 12.94 5.45
C LEU A 52 -0.22 11.87 4.70
N HIS A 53 -0.42 10.60 5.08
CA HIS A 53 0.27 9.48 4.43
C HIS A 53 -0.34 9.20 3.04
N PRO A 54 0.47 8.93 1.98
CA PRO A 54 -0.05 8.65 0.64
C PRO A 54 -1.01 7.46 0.59
N ASP A 55 -0.77 6.39 1.36
CA ASP A 55 -1.65 5.23 1.37
C ASP A 55 -2.97 5.48 2.12
N LYS A 56 -3.08 6.59 2.87
CA LYS A 56 -4.30 7.00 3.57
C LYS A 56 -5.11 8.06 2.80
N ILE A 57 -4.76 8.38 1.55
CA ILE A 57 -5.52 9.32 0.71
C ILE A 57 -6.97 8.83 0.50
N SER A 58 -7.19 7.52 0.42
CA SER A 58 -8.53 6.94 0.28
C SER A 58 -9.42 7.11 1.52
N THR A 59 -8.82 7.40 2.69
CA THR A 59 -9.54 7.57 3.97
C THR A 59 -9.89 9.03 4.26
N VAL A 60 -9.63 9.94 3.32
CA VAL A 60 -9.97 11.36 3.44
C VAL A 60 -10.84 11.84 2.27
N LYS A 61 -11.62 12.89 2.50
CA LYS A 61 -12.41 13.56 1.46
C LYS A 61 -11.84 14.95 1.21
N ARG A 62 -11.76 15.33 -0.07
CA ARG A 62 -11.53 16.72 -0.49
C ARG A 62 -12.82 17.52 -0.33
N VAL A 63 -12.75 18.63 0.38
CA VAL A 63 -13.84 19.59 0.57
C VAL A 63 -13.35 20.98 0.18
N SER A 64 -14.24 21.88 -0.25
CA SER A 64 -13.84 23.27 -0.51
C SER A 64 -13.32 23.94 0.75
N GLU A 65 -12.49 24.98 0.57
CA GLU A 65 -12.00 25.78 1.69
C GLU A 65 -13.14 26.38 2.53
N ASP A 66 -14.23 26.86 1.91
CA ASP A 66 -15.39 27.40 2.63
C ASP A 66 -16.06 26.36 3.55
N VAL A 67 -16.19 25.12 3.05
CA VAL A 67 -16.74 24.00 3.82
C VAL A 67 -15.81 23.62 4.95
N ALA A 68 -14.51 23.57 4.68
CA ALA A 68 -13.51 23.32 5.71
C ALA A 68 -13.58 24.39 6.80
N GLU A 69 -13.65 25.67 6.41
CA GLU A 69 -13.73 26.80 7.35
C GLU A 69 -14.98 26.71 8.23
N TYR A 70 -16.13 26.34 7.64
CA TYR A 70 -17.35 26.06 8.40
C TYR A 70 -17.13 24.93 9.42
N PHE A 71 -16.52 23.81 9.01
CA PHE A 71 -16.27 22.68 9.90
C PHE A 71 -15.32 23.05 11.05
N TYR A 72 -14.18 23.66 10.75
CA TYR A 72 -13.20 24.02 11.78
C TYR A 72 -13.71 25.14 12.71
N THR A 73 -14.48 26.12 12.20
CA THR A 73 -15.09 27.16 13.03
C THR A 73 -16.16 26.59 13.95
N ARG A 74 -16.96 25.63 13.47
CA ARG A 74 -18.10 25.06 14.21
C ARG A 74 -17.69 23.99 15.22
N TYR A 75 -16.77 23.10 14.84
CA TYR A 75 -16.43 21.90 15.61
C TYR A 75 -15.00 21.92 16.16
N GLY A 76 -14.12 22.80 15.65
CA GLY A 76 -12.71 22.83 16.04
C GLY A 76 -11.97 21.53 15.69
N GLY A 77 -10.89 21.26 16.42
CA GLY A 77 -10.09 20.04 16.26
C GLY A 77 -8.84 20.23 15.42
N GLY A 78 -8.28 19.13 14.90
CA GLY A 78 -7.08 19.14 14.08
C GLY A 78 -6.41 17.76 13.93
N PRO A 79 -5.27 17.71 13.24
CA PRO A 79 -4.64 18.81 12.50
C PRO A 79 -5.36 19.11 11.18
N ARG A 80 -5.26 20.37 10.71
CA ARG A 80 -5.87 20.81 9.45
C ARG A 80 -5.05 20.34 8.26
N LEU A 81 -5.67 19.55 7.39
CA LEU A 81 -5.00 18.97 6.22
C LEU A 81 -5.24 19.83 4.97
N THR A 82 -4.44 20.87 4.79
CA THR A 82 -4.52 21.73 3.59
C THR A 82 -3.98 21.03 2.34
N VAL A 83 -4.00 21.71 1.18
CA VAL A 83 -3.40 21.23 -0.08
C VAL A 83 -1.92 20.78 0.04
N LYS A 84 -1.19 21.23 1.07
CA LYS A 84 0.22 20.88 1.32
C LYS A 84 0.39 19.77 2.37
N ALA A 85 -0.68 19.14 2.82
CA ALA A 85 -0.65 18.16 3.90
C ALA A 85 -0.03 16.82 3.50
N LEU A 86 0.01 16.49 2.20
CA LEU A 86 0.59 15.23 1.71
C LEU A 86 2.08 15.13 2.06
N CYS A 87 2.48 14.01 2.68
CA CYS A 87 3.84 13.80 3.09
C CYS A 87 4.76 13.52 1.89
N LYS A 88 5.68 14.45 1.60
CA LYS A 88 6.66 14.29 0.53
C LYS A 88 7.59 13.10 0.76
N ASP A 89 8.05 12.89 1.99
CA ASP A 89 9.01 11.83 2.30
C ASP A 89 8.40 10.44 2.08
N CYS A 90 7.17 10.23 2.57
CA CYS A 90 6.42 8.99 2.32
C CYS A 90 6.10 8.80 0.82
N VAL A 91 5.82 9.87 0.07
CA VAL A 91 5.60 9.77 -1.39
C VAL A 91 6.88 9.34 -2.10
N VAL A 92 8.02 9.94 -1.77
CA VAL A 92 9.31 9.58 -2.36
C VAL A 92 9.64 8.12 -2.07
N GLU A 93 9.45 7.68 -0.83
CA GLU A 93 9.69 6.30 -0.42
C GLU A 93 8.76 5.32 -1.15
N ARG A 94 7.46 5.64 -1.23
CA ARG A 94 6.50 4.84 -1.99
C ARG A 94 6.89 4.73 -3.47
N CYS A 95 7.34 5.83 -4.08
CA CYS A 95 7.85 5.82 -5.44
C CYS A 95 9.12 4.97 -5.60
N ARG A 96 10.04 5.00 -4.62
CA ARG A 96 11.25 4.17 -4.60
C ARG A 96 10.88 2.69 -4.60
N VAL A 97 9.99 2.29 -3.70
CA VAL A 97 9.48 0.91 -3.57
C VAL A 97 8.80 0.45 -4.87
N LEU A 98 7.89 1.25 -5.42
CA LEU A 98 7.19 0.91 -6.67
C LEU A 98 8.16 0.72 -7.85
N ARG A 99 9.16 1.60 -7.98
CA ARG A 99 10.19 1.48 -9.03
C ARG A 99 11.03 0.23 -8.85
N LEU A 100 11.45 -0.08 -7.63
CA LEU A 100 12.23 -1.29 -7.37
C LEU A 100 11.42 -2.55 -7.68
N LYS A 101 10.15 -2.60 -7.27
CA LYS A 101 9.24 -3.73 -7.57
C LYS A 101 9.08 -3.93 -9.09
N SER A 102 8.93 -2.85 -9.86
CA SER A 102 8.88 -2.92 -11.33
C SER A 102 10.17 -3.49 -11.91
N ARG A 103 11.32 -2.96 -11.47
CA ARG A 103 12.64 -3.40 -11.94
C ARG A 103 12.89 -4.88 -11.62
N LEU A 104 12.56 -5.33 -10.41
CA LEU A 104 12.69 -6.74 -10.02
C LEU A 104 11.83 -7.68 -10.88
N SER A 105 10.67 -7.21 -11.34
CA SER A 105 9.82 -7.98 -12.26
C SER A 105 10.47 -8.14 -13.64
N GLU A 106 11.12 -7.08 -14.14
CA GLU A 106 11.89 -7.11 -15.39
C GLU A 106 13.12 -7.99 -15.27
N ASP A 107 13.90 -7.81 -14.20
CA ASP A 107 15.10 -8.61 -13.90
C ASP A 107 14.74 -10.09 -13.77
N TYR A 108 13.60 -10.43 -13.17
CA TYR A 108 13.11 -11.81 -13.09
C TYR A 108 12.92 -12.44 -14.47
N LYS A 109 12.30 -11.72 -15.41
CA LYS A 109 12.12 -12.21 -16.78
C LYS A 109 13.47 -12.39 -17.47
N THR A 110 14.38 -11.44 -17.31
CA THR A 110 15.73 -11.48 -17.88
C THR A 110 16.51 -12.69 -17.35
N VAL A 111 16.54 -12.90 -16.04
CA VAL A 111 17.21 -14.04 -15.41
C VAL A 111 16.58 -15.36 -15.87
N CYS A 112 15.25 -15.46 -15.94
CA CYS A 112 14.57 -16.66 -16.45
C CYS A 112 14.96 -16.97 -17.91
N ASN A 113 15.12 -15.97 -18.75
CA ASN A 113 15.53 -16.14 -20.14
C ASN A 113 17.01 -16.55 -20.24
N LEU A 114 17.90 -15.94 -19.46
CA LEU A 114 19.32 -16.27 -19.43
C LEU A 114 19.55 -17.71 -18.93
N LEU A 115 18.79 -18.17 -17.94
CA LEU A 115 18.90 -19.54 -17.44
C LEU A 115 18.44 -20.60 -18.45
N LYS A 116 17.61 -20.22 -19.44
CA LYS A 116 17.23 -21.11 -20.55
C LYS A 116 18.28 -21.13 -21.65
N ALA A 117 19.13 -20.11 -21.75
CA ALA A 117 20.19 -20.07 -22.73
C ALA A 117 21.30 -21.05 -22.34
N ALA A 118 21.77 -21.84 -23.30
CA ALA A 118 22.91 -22.72 -23.08
C ALA A 118 24.19 -21.87 -22.92
N VAL A 119 24.84 -21.98 -21.76
CA VAL A 119 26.15 -21.38 -21.53
C VAL A 119 27.17 -22.11 -22.41
N LYS A 120 27.83 -21.39 -23.32
CA LYS A 120 28.89 -21.92 -24.18
C LYS A 120 30.25 -21.62 -23.54
N GLY A 121 31.03 -22.66 -23.24
CA GLY A 121 32.41 -22.53 -22.77
C GLY A 121 32.57 -22.51 -21.24
N THR A 122 33.78 -22.17 -20.79
CA THR A 122 34.19 -22.14 -19.37
C THR A 122 33.94 -20.79 -18.70
N ASP A 123 33.29 -19.85 -19.38
CA ASP A 123 33.09 -18.48 -18.89
C ASP A 123 31.77 -18.40 -18.12
N GLY A 124 31.87 -18.44 -16.79
CA GLY A 124 30.70 -18.44 -15.92
C GLY A 124 31.06 -18.38 -14.44
N PHE A 125 30.12 -17.88 -13.65
CA PHE A 125 30.22 -17.80 -12.21
C PHE A 125 29.28 -18.81 -11.55
N TRP A 126 29.71 -19.41 -10.45
CA TRP A 126 28.86 -20.27 -9.63
C TRP A 126 27.96 -19.42 -8.74
N VAL A 127 26.67 -19.75 -8.70
CA VAL A 127 25.70 -19.14 -7.80
C VAL A 127 24.99 -20.23 -6.99
N GLY A 128 24.75 -19.95 -5.71
CA GLY A 128 23.98 -20.83 -4.84
C GLY A 128 22.56 -21.02 -5.36
N LYS A 129 22.08 -22.27 -5.42
CA LYS A 129 20.74 -22.59 -5.95
C LYS A 129 19.61 -21.97 -5.13
N SER A 130 19.76 -21.90 -3.81
CA SER A 130 18.84 -21.21 -2.89
C SER A 130 18.83 -19.70 -3.16
N SER A 131 20.00 -19.08 -3.23
CA SER A 131 20.16 -17.65 -3.54
C SER A 131 19.51 -17.30 -4.89
N LEU A 132 19.72 -18.11 -5.93
CA LEU A 132 19.12 -17.89 -7.26
C LEU A 132 17.60 -18.11 -7.28
N ARG A 133 17.04 -18.89 -6.35
CA ARG A 133 15.58 -19.07 -6.23
C ARG A 133 14.94 -17.94 -5.43
N SER A 134 15.66 -17.41 -4.44
CA SER A 134 15.12 -16.45 -3.46
C SER A 134 15.62 -15.02 -3.62
N TRP A 135 16.51 -14.70 -4.58
CA TRP A 135 17.09 -13.34 -4.72
C TRP A 135 16.03 -12.23 -4.84
N ARG A 136 14.89 -12.50 -5.51
CA ARG A 136 13.80 -11.53 -5.63
C ARG A 136 13.15 -11.26 -4.27
N GLN A 137 12.97 -12.29 -3.45
CA GLN A 137 12.44 -12.16 -2.11
C GLN A 137 13.43 -11.42 -1.21
N LEU A 138 14.72 -11.79 -1.26
CA LEU A 138 15.79 -11.12 -0.50
C LEU A 138 15.94 -9.62 -0.84
N ALA A 139 15.62 -9.23 -2.08
CA ALA A 139 15.61 -7.83 -2.51
C ALA A 139 14.34 -7.08 -2.04
N LEU A 140 13.23 -7.78 -1.81
CA LEU A 140 11.99 -7.21 -1.30
C LEU A 140 12.00 -7.08 0.23
N GLU A 141 12.58 -8.05 0.95
CA GLU A 141 12.70 -8.01 2.42
C GLU A 141 13.47 -6.78 2.89
N GLN A 142 14.48 -6.34 2.12
CA GLN A 142 15.20 -5.07 2.36
C GLN A 142 14.32 -3.81 2.28
N LEU A 143 13.10 -3.90 1.76
CA LEU A 143 12.13 -2.81 1.74
C LEU A 143 11.20 -2.84 2.96
N ASP A 144 10.85 -4.04 3.44
CA ASP A 144 9.79 -4.24 4.45
C ASP A 144 10.28 -3.99 5.88
N ASP A 145 11.60 -3.99 6.14
CA ASP A 145 12.21 -3.61 7.44
C ASP A 145 11.89 -2.14 7.85
N SER A 146 11.22 -1.37 7.00
CA SER A 146 10.82 0.02 7.25
C SER A 146 9.33 0.19 7.63
N ASP A 147 8.49 -0.84 7.45
CA ASP A 147 7.02 -0.79 7.51
C ASP A 147 6.42 -1.80 8.52
N GLU A 148 6.99 -1.89 9.73
CA GLU A 148 6.33 -2.59 10.85
C GLU A 148 5.12 -1.78 11.35
N ASP A 149 4.02 -1.75 10.58
CA ASP A 149 2.66 -1.40 11.05
C ASP A 149 1.54 -1.58 10.00
N THR A 150 1.66 -2.49 9.01
CA THR A 150 0.47 -2.86 8.20
C THR A 150 0.46 -4.32 7.75
N GLU A 151 -0.13 -5.16 8.62
CA GLU A 151 -0.95 -6.35 8.32
C GLU A 151 -0.50 -7.27 7.15
N GLN A 152 0.13 -8.38 7.54
CA GLN A 152 0.55 -9.49 6.69
C GLN A 152 -0.63 -10.28 6.11
N SER A 153 -0.76 -10.29 4.79
CA SER A 153 -1.58 -11.27 4.06
C SER A 153 -0.67 -12.37 3.50
N ASN A 154 -0.71 -13.52 4.15
CA ASN A 154 0.10 -14.71 3.90
C ASN A 154 -0.31 -15.43 2.60
N GLY A 155 0.38 -15.12 1.49
CA GLY A 155 0.29 -15.85 0.23
C GLY A 155 1.18 -17.09 0.21
N LYS A 156 0.76 -18.15 0.91
CA LYS A 156 1.44 -19.46 0.92
C LYS A 156 1.17 -20.20 -0.40
N MET A 157 2.17 -20.34 -1.27
CA MET A 157 2.15 -21.34 -2.36
C MET A 157 3.28 -22.36 -2.15
N ASN A 158 2.88 -23.55 -1.67
CA ASN A 158 3.55 -24.82 -1.90
C ASN A 158 3.64 -25.01 -3.44
N GLY A 159 4.69 -25.50 -4.10
CA GLY A 159 5.69 -26.47 -3.69
C GLY A 159 5.62 -27.65 -4.67
N ASP A 160 5.91 -27.45 -5.96
CA ASP A 160 5.95 -28.51 -6.97
C ASP A 160 7.25 -29.31 -6.86
N ALA A 161 7.13 -30.55 -6.38
CA ALA A 161 8.20 -31.52 -6.26
C ALA A 161 8.16 -32.51 -7.46
N LYS A 162 9.02 -32.21 -8.43
CA LYS A 162 9.99 -33.12 -9.08
C LYS A 162 9.50 -34.51 -9.54
N GLU A 163 9.53 -34.71 -10.86
CA GLU A 163 9.77 -36.00 -11.52
C GLU A 163 11.06 -36.68 -11.00
N ARG A 164 10.98 -37.97 -10.70
CA ARG A 164 11.82 -39.09 -11.19
C ARG A 164 11.72 -40.27 -10.23
N GLU A 165 11.30 -41.42 -10.75
CA GLU A 165 12.05 -42.69 -10.68
C GLU A 165 11.29 -43.77 -11.46
N GLU A 166 11.72 -43.97 -12.71
CA GLU A 166 11.70 -45.30 -13.32
C GLU A 166 12.75 -46.14 -12.60
N GLU A 167 12.36 -47.36 -12.22
CA GLU A 167 13.17 -48.59 -12.10
C GLU A 167 12.81 -49.37 -10.83
N ARG A 168 11.90 -50.34 -10.98
CA ARG A 168 11.96 -51.68 -10.34
C ARG A 168 10.86 -52.57 -10.91
N GLU A 169 11.21 -53.21 -12.02
CA GLU A 169 10.58 -54.45 -12.45
C GLU A 169 11.11 -55.58 -11.54
N GLN A 170 10.23 -56.18 -10.73
CA GLN A 170 10.30 -57.56 -10.26
C GLN A 170 9.12 -57.87 -9.31
N GLY A 171 8.28 -58.82 -9.69
CA GLY A 171 7.36 -59.48 -8.76
C GLY A 171 5.92 -59.61 -9.25
N ARG A 172 5.67 -60.36 -10.32
CA ARG A 172 4.33 -60.96 -10.54
C ARG A 172 4.47 -62.43 -10.93
N LYS A 173 4.64 -63.27 -9.91
CA LYS A 173 4.34 -64.71 -9.90
C LYS A 173 3.76 -65.07 -8.52
N GLY A 174 2.63 -65.78 -8.52
CA GLY A 174 1.87 -66.25 -7.35
C GLY A 174 0.83 -65.23 -6.89
N GLU A 175 -0.46 -65.50 -6.77
CA GLU A 175 -1.25 -66.76 -6.70
C GLU A 175 -2.43 -66.73 -7.69
#